data_AF-A0A9D2G885-F1
#
_entry.id   AF-A0A9D2G885-F1
#
_cell.length_a   1.000
_cell.length_b   1.000
_cell.length_c   1.000
_cell.angle_alpha   90.00
_cell.angle_beta   90.00
_cell.angle_gamma   90.00
#
_symmetry.space_group_name_H-M   'P 1'
#
loop_
_entity.id
_entity.type
_entity.pdbx_description
1 polymer ?
#
loop_
_entity_poly.entity_id
_entity_poly.type
_entity_poly.pdbx_seq_one_letter_code
_entity_poly.pdbx_strand_id
1 'polypeptide(L)'
;MLTEKTRNKALEAFVKGRKVIVMTVFEDGSIAAEKLEDILMTEDVHYLVDVPAVENPEFKQVVADMIQSDHKQEESSEEKSSTPPLSRAGGE
;
A
#
# COMPACT_ATOMS: atom_id res chain seq x y z
N MET A 1 -10.89 -36.80 15.35
CA MET A 1 -9.61 -37.52 15.27
C MET A 1 -8.57 -36.56 14.73
N LEU A 2 -7.39 -36.47 15.37
CA LEU A 2 -6.28 -35.65 14.87
C LEU A 2 -5.45 -36.48 13.88
N THR A 3 -4.92 -35.84 12.85
CA THR A 3 -4.10 -36.49 11.83
C THR A 3 -2.95 -35.57 11.47
N GLU A 4 -1.74 -36.12 11.45
CA GLU A 4 -0.57 -35.38 11.04
C GLU A 4 -0.70 -34.95 9.57
N LYS A 5 -0.35 -33.69 9.30
CA LYS A 5 -0.40 -33.07 7.98
C LYS A 5 0.83 -32.20 7.81
N THR A 6 1.23 -32.00 6.56
CA THR A 6 2.25 -31.00 6.23
C THR A 6 1.77 -29.60 6.61
N ARG A 7 2.72 -28.70 6.85
CA ARG A 7 2.45 -27.29 7.19
C ARG A 7 1.43 -26.66 6.23
N ASN A 8 1.63 -26.79 4.92
CA ASN A 8 0.72 -26.20 3.92
C ASN A 8 -0.70 -26.76 4.03
N LYS A 9 -0.85 -28.08 4.25
CA LYS A 9 -2.16 -28.71 4.41
C LYS A 9 -2.85 -28.31 5.71
N ALA A 10 -2.09 -28.09 6.77
CA ALA A 10 -2.61 -27.53 8.01
C ALA A 10 -3.08 -26.09 7.83
N LEU A 11 -2.30 -25.23 7.15
CA LEU A 11 -2.71 -23.85 6.82
C LEU A 11 -3.95 -23.80 5.92
N GLU A 12 -4.02 -24.63 4.88
CA GLU A 12 -5.24 -24.77 4.05
C GLU A 12 -6.46 -25.16 4.88
N ALA A 13 -6.28 -26.01 5.89
CA ALA A 13 -7.36 -26.41 6.79
C ALA A 13 -7.76 -25.25 7.73
N PHE A 14 -6.78 -24.50 8.23
CA PHE A 14 -6.99 -23.34 9.09
C PHE A 14 -7.80 -22.25 8.41
N VAL A 15 -7.43 -21.88 7.18
CA VAL A 15 -8.18 -20.89 6.36
C VAL A 15 -9.62 -21.36 6.10
N LYS A 16 -9.85 -22.67 6.06
CA LYS A 16 -11.21 -23.27 5.96
C LYS A 16 -11.96 -23.34 7.29
N GLY A 17 -11.47 -22.68 8.34
CA GLY A 17 -12.07 -22.64 9.68
C GLY A 17 -11.87 -23.91 10.51
N ARG A 18 -10.95 -24.80 10.13
CA ARG A 18 -10.64 -25.99 10.93
C ARG A 18 -9.60 -25.65 11.99
N LYS A 19 -9.84 -26.15 13.21
CA LYS A 19 -8.88 -26.04 14.32
C LYS A 19 -7.58 -26.77 13.97
N VAL A 20 -6.46 -26.09 14.16
CA VAL A 20 -5.11 -26.63 13.92
C VAL A 20 -4.31 -26.55 15.22
N ILE A 21 -3.68 -27.66 15.58
CA ILE A 21 -2.71 -27.75 16.66
C ILE A 21 -1.33 -27.87 16.04
N VAL A 22 -0.42 -27.02 16.47
CA VAL A 22 1.00 -27.05 16.10
C VAL A 22 1.74 -27.78 17.19
N MET A 23 2.49 -28.82 16.80
CA MET A 23 3.40 -29.51 17.71
C MET A 23 4.82 -29.08 17.39
N THR A 24 5.52 -28.55 18.40
CA THR A 24 6.92 -28.12 18.29
C THR A 24 7.75 -29.03 19.18
N VAL A 25 8.75 -29.69 18.59
CA VAL A 25 9.75 -30.47 19.32
C VAL A 25 10.99 -29.58 19.48
N PHE A 26 11.38 -29.31 20.71
CA PHE A 26 12.53 -28.48 21.02
C PHE A 26 13.82 -29.32 21.09
N GLU A 27 14.97 -28.65 21.14
CA GLU A 27 16.29 -29.30 21.14
C GLU A 27 16.52 -30.19 22.38
N ASP A 28 15.87 -29.87 23.50
CA ASP A 28 15.90 -30.68 24.73
C ASP A 28 14.98 -31.91 24.67
N GLY A 29 14.30 -32.12 23.53
CA GLY A 29 13.34 -33.21 23.33
C GLY A 29 11.97 -32.95 23.96
N SER A 30 11.75 -31.79 24.58
CA SER A 30 10.43 -31.40 25.06
C SER A 30 9.50 -31.10 23.88
N ILE A 31 8.19 -31.23 24.12
CA ILE A 31 7.16 -31.05 23.11
C ILE A 31 6.14 -30.04 23.61
N ALA A 32 5.94 -28.95 22.85
CA ALA A 32 4.78 -28.08 23.02
C ALA A 32 3.71 -28.42 22.00
N ALA A 33 2.45 -28.27 22.42
CA ALA A 33 1.29 -28.37 21.56
C ALA A 33 0.42 -27.13 21.77
N GLU A 34 0.36 -26.27 20.77
CA GLU A 34 -0.30 -24.97 20.84
C GLU A 34 -1.32 -24.85 19.71
N LYS A 35 -2.38 -24.06 19.90
CA LYS A 35 -3.28 -23.77 18.79
C LYS A 35 -2.59 -22.80 17.84
N LEU A 36 -2.80 -23.00 16.55
CA LEU A 36 -2.32 -22.06 15.54
C LEU A 36 -2.88 -20.64 15.77
N GLU A 37 -4.09 -20.52 16.30
CA GLU A 37 -4.73 -19.25 16.67
C GLU A 37 -3.93 -18.50 17.72
N ASP A 38 -3.51 -19.18 18.79
CA ASP A 38 -2.80 -18.57 19.91
C ASP A 38 -1.42 -18.05 19.46
N ILE A 39 -0.73 -18.80 18.59
CA ILE A 39 0.55 -18.41 17.99
C ILE A 39 0.38 -17.14 17.13
N LEU A 40 -0.69 -17.08 16.34
CA LEU A 40 -0.97 -15.93 15.48
C LEU A 40 -1.42 -14.69 16.27
N MET A 41 -1.93 -14.84 17.50
CA MET A 41 -2.37 -13.72 18.32
C MET A 41 -1.26 -13.11 19.18
N THR A 42 0.00 -13.52 19.01
CA THR A 42 1.14 -12.97 19.76
C THR A 42 1.26 -11.46 19.53
N GLU A 43 1.38 -10.69 20.62
CA GLU A 43 1.27 -9.22 20.64
C GLU A 43 2.32 -8.49 19.78
N ASP A 44 3.41 -9.17 19.40
CA ASP A 44 4.51 -8.63 18.59
C ASP A 44 4.41 -8.95 17.08
N VAL A 45 3.27 -9.47 16.60
CA VAL A 45 3.13 -9.87 15.18
C VAL A 45 2.31 -8.85 14.38
N HIS A 46 2.97 -8.23 13.39
CA HIS A 46 2.31 -7.37 12.40
C HIS A 46 1.95 -8.16 11.15
N TYR A 47 0.67 -8.16 10.78
CA TYR A 47 0.16 -8.83 9.57
C TYR A 47 0.03 -7.85 8.41
N LEU A 48 0.67 -8.17 7.29
CA LEU A 48 0.48 -7.47 6.03
C LEU A 48 -0.53 -8.24 5.18
N VAL A 49 -1.64 -7.59 4.85
CA VAL A 49 -2.68 -8.13 3.97
C VAL A 49 -2.68 -7.29 2.71
N ASP A 50 -2.60 -7.95 1.56
CA ASP A 50 -2.80 -7.30 0.27
C ASP A 50 -4.27 -6.89 0.17
N VAL A 51 -4.53 -5.62 0.47
CA VAL A 51 -5.85 -5.01 0.29
C VAL A 51 -5.90 -4.39 -1.10
N PRO A 52 -6.96 -4.67 -1.89
CA PRO A 52 -7.12 -4.02 -3.18
C PRO A 52 -7.08 -2.50 -2.97
N ALA A 53 -6.46 -1.78 -3.92
CA ALA A 53 -6.40 -0.33 -3.88
C ALA A 53 -7.82 0.22 -3.77
N VAL A 54 -8.20 0.65 -2.56
CA VAL A 54 -9.45 1.36 -2.35
C VAL A 54 -9.30 2.67 -3.09
N GLU A 55 -10.14 2.89 -4.11
CA GLU A 55 -10.16 4.18 -4.78
C GLU A 55 -10.42 5.25 -3.72
N ASN A 56 -9.46 6.13 -3.47
CA ASN A 56 -9.63 7.25 -2.55
C ASN A 56 -10.30 8.40 -3.32
N PRO A 57 -11.61 8.66 -3.13
CA PRO A 57 -12.31 9.71 -3.86
C PRO A 57 -11.76 11.10 -3.52
N GLU A 58 -11.26 11.32 -2.30
CA GLU A 58 -10.64 12.59 -1.92
C GLU A 58 -9.34 12.83 -2.71
N PHE A 59 -8.55 11.78 -2.94
CA PHE A 59 -7.36 11.87 -3.78
C PHE A 59 -7.71 12.23 -5.23
N LYS A 60 -8.77 11.64 -5.79
CA LYS A 60 -9.25 11.99 -7.14
C LYS A 60 -9.67 13.46 -7.23
N GLN A 61 -10.35 13.97 -6.21
CA GLN A 61 -10.80 15.37 -6.13
C GLN A 61 -9.60 16.33 -6.07
N VAL A 62 -8.65 16.08 -5.16
CA VAL A 62 -7.45 16.91 -4.99
C VAL A 62 -6.59 16.93 -6.26
N VAL A 63 -6.45 15.77 -6.94
CA VAL A 63 -5.73 15.69 -8.21
C VAL A 63 -6.47 16.47 -9.31
N ALA A 64 -7.79 16.39 -9.38
CA ALA A 64 -8.59 17.15 -10.34
C ALA A 64 -8.49 18.66 -10.11
N ASP A 65 -8.58 19.11 -8.84
CA ASP A 65 -8.44 20.51 -8.48
C ASP A 65 -7.03 21.03 -8.82
N MET A 66 -5.98 20.24 -8.55
CA MET A 66 -4.61 20.61 -8.88
C MET A 66 -4.41 20.82 -10.40
N ILE A 67 -4.91 19.89 -11.21
CA ILE A 67 -4.87 19.99 -12.68
C ILE A 67 -5.63 21.24 -13.16
N GLN A 68 -6.78 21.56 -12.56
CA GLN A 68 -7.54 22.76 -12.90
C GLN A 68 -6.86 24.06 -12.47
N SER A 69 -6.16 24.07 -11.33
CA SER A 69 -5.41 25.24 -10.89
C SER A 69 -4.15 25.50 -11.72
N ASP A 70 -3.45 24.46 -12.19
CA ASP A 70 -2.29 24.59 -13.09
C ASP A 70 -2.68 25.27 -14.41
N HIS A 71 -3.80 24.84 -15.02
CA HIS A 71 -4.31 25.48 -16.25
C HIS A 71 -4.70 26.96 -16.06
N LYS A 72 -5.08 27.37 -14.84
CA LYS A 72 -5.47 28.75 -14.56
C LYS A 72 -4.29 29.68 -14.30
N GLN A 73 -3.12 29.14 -13.96
CA GLN A 73 -1.90 29.93 -13.85
C GLN A 73 -1.26 30.20 -15.22
N GLU A 74 -1.38 29.29 -16.18
CA GLU A 74 -0.84 29.49 -17.53
C GLU A 74 -1.61 30.55 -18.34
N GLU A 75 -2.94 30.63 -18.25
CA GLU A 75 -3.74 31.63 -19.00
C GLU A 75 -3.66 33.07 -18.43
N SER A 76 -3.13 33.27 -17.22
CA SER A 76 -3.00 34.62 -16.62
C SER A 76 -1.63 35.28 -16.84
N SER A 77 -0.72 34.60 -17.54
CA SER A 77 0.67 35.01 -17.71
C SER A 77 1.02 35.56 -19.10
N GLU A 78 0.03 35.80 -19.97
CA GLU A 78 0.22 36.37 -21.32
C GLU A 78 -0.28 37.82 -21.45
N GLU A 79 -0.17 38.65 -20.40
CA GLU A 79 -0.34 40.09 -20.58
C GLU A 79 0.60 40.88 -19.67
N LYS A 80 1.85 41.08 -20.14
CA LYS A 80 2.75 42.24 -19.90
C LYS A 80 4.22 41.81 -19.99
N SER A 81 4.71 41.65 -21.21
CA SER A 81 6.13 41.82 -21.51
C SER A 81 6.24 42.86 -22.62
N SER A 82 6.29 44.12 -22.18
CA SER A 82 6.59 45.29 -22.99
C SER A 82 7.84 45.03 -23.84
N THR A 83 7.66 44.87 -25.15
CA THR A 83 8.74 45.01 -26.12
C THR A 83 9.18 46.47 -26.14
N PRO A 84 10.47 46.79 -25.92
CA PRO A 84 10.97 48.11 -26.25
C PRO A 84 11.04 48.23 -27.79
N PRO A 85 10.74 49.39 -28.39
CA PRO A 85 10.78 49.55 -29.83
C PRO A 85 12.23 49.45 -30.32
N LEU A 86 12.47 48.61 -31.32
CA LEU A 86 13.75 48.52 -32.00
C LEU A 86 13.93 49.79 -32.84
N SER A 87 14.73 50.73 -32.35
CA SER A 87 15.06 51.97 -33.06
C SER A 87 15.85 51.63 -34.32
N ARG A 88 15.20 51.81 -35.47
CA ARG A 88 15.81 51.79 -36.80
C ARG A 88 16.71 53.01 -36.93
N ALA A 89 18.02 52.81 -36.97
CA ALA A 89 18.98 53.81 -37.42
C ALA A 89 19.91 53.17 -38.45
N GLY A 90 19.60 53.40 -39.73
CA GLY A 90 20.60 53.29 -40.79
C GLY A 90 21.37 54.60 -40.90
N GLY A 91 22.53 54.56 -41.55
CA GLY A 91 23.24 55.76 -41.99
C GLY A 91 24.74 55.58 -42.02
N GLU A 92 25.22 55.25 -43.22
CA GLU A 92 26.49 55.65 -43.88
C GLU A 92 27.85 55.48 -43.20
#